data_AF-A0A834X9Y9-F1
#
_entry.id   AF-A0A834X9Y9-F1
#
_cell.length_a   1.000
_cell.length_b   1.000
_cell.length_c   1.000
_cell.angle_alpha   90.00
_cell.angle_beta   90.00
_cell.angle_gamma   90.00
#
_symmetry.space_group_name_H-M   'P 1'
#
loop_
_entity.id
_entity.type
_entity.pdbx_description
1 polymer ?
#
loop_
_entity_poly.entity_id
_entity_poly.type
_entity_poly.pdbx_seq_one_letter_code
_entity_poly.pdbx_strand_id
1 'polypeptide(L)'
;MPVQISTIPEQALKAFMEHGVVSRTLDAKVSEAQEIYNAIDKLGIEWSCVGSQPQLESEVLDSFTKSFDKVLQCLQNKAKSCQFITL
;
A
#
# COMPACT_ATOMS: atom_id res chain seq x y z
N MET A 1 9.03 -15.14 18.55
CA MET A 1 9.31 -13.80 17.98
C MET A 1 8.61 -13.69 16.64
N PRO A 2 7.95 -12.57 16.29
CA PRO A 2 7.20 -12.45 15.05
C PRO A 2 8.11 -12.59 13.82
N VAL A 3 7.67 -13.37 12.84
CA VAL A 3 8.24 -13.43 11.50
C VAL A 3 7.44 -12.47 10.62
N GLN A 4 8.08 -11.37 10.18
CA GLN A 4 7.46 -10.36 9.32
C GLN A 4 8.33 -10.12 8.09
N ILE A 5 7.68 -9.94 6.95
CA ILE A 5 8.30 -9.54 5.69
C ILE A 5 7.67 -8.22 5.26
N SER A 6 8.49 -7.30 4.75
CA SER A 6 8.02 -6.05 4.14
C SER A 6 8.27 -6.08 2.63
N THR A 7 7.24 -5.80 1.84
CA THR A 7 7.39 -5.59 0.39
C THR A 7 7.78 -4.13 0.16
N ILE A 8 9.00 -3.91 -0.33
CA ILE A 8 9.57 -2.57 -0.50
C ILE A 8 9.77 -2.29 -2.00
N PRO A 9 9.24 -1.18 -2.53
CA PRO A 9 9.53 -0.75 -3.90
C PRO A 9 11.02 -0.51 -4.11
N GLU A 10 11.53 -0.75 -5.32
CA GLU A 10 12.98 -0.66 -5.62
C GLU A 10 13.59 0.69 -5.22
N GLN A 11 12.87 1.80 -5.43
CA GLN A 11 13.34 3.13 -5.06
C GLN A 11 13.53 3.27 -3.54
N ALA A 12 12.57 2.78 -2.75
CA ALA A 12 12.67 2.81 -1.28
C ALA A 12 13.77 1.86 -0.78
N LEU A 13 14.00 0.72 -1.47
CA LEU A 13 15.11 -0.17 -1.18
C LEU A 13 16.46 0.51 -1.43
N LYS A 14 16.62 1.23 -2.55
CA LYS A 14 17.85 1.99 -2.85
C LYS A 14 18.15 3.03 -1.77
N ALA A 15 17.16 3.84 -1.41
CA ALA A 15 17.30 4.81 -0.33
C ALA A 15 17.69 4.14 1.01
N PHE A 16 17.12 2.97 1.30
CA PHE A 16 17.48 2.19 2.49
C PHE A 16 18.90 1.62 2.41
N MET A 17 19.40 1.22 1.25
CA MET A 17 20.78 0.75 1.10
C MET A 17 21.81 1.86 1.31
N GLU A 18 21.49 3.10 0.94
CA GLU A 18 22.40 4.24 1.07
C GLU A 18 22.47 4.78 2.51
N HIS A 19 21.32 4.85 3.19
CA HIS A 19 21.19 5.57 4.47
C HIS A 19 20.42 4.83 5.55
N GLY A 20 19.93 3.62 5.27
CA GLY A 20 19.15 2.82 6.21
C GLY A 20 20.00 2.16 7.29
N VAL A 21 19.37 1.94 8.45
CA VAL A 21 19.98 1.21 9.57
C VAL A 21 19.13 -0.03 9.84
N VAL A 22 19.76 -1.21 9.77
CA VAL A 22 19.11 -2.47 10.11
C VAL A 22 19.08 -2.61 11.63
N SER A 23 17.88 -2.59 12.21
CA SER A 23 17.68 -2.80 13.64
C SER A 23 16.31 -3.41 13.91
N ARG A 24 16.17 -4.11 15.05
CA ARG A 24 14.90 -4.66 15.50
C ARG A 24 14.08 -3.55 16.16
N THR A 25 13.27 -2.87 15.37
CA THR A 25 12.46 -1.72 15.84
C THR A 25 10.98 -2.03 15.99
N LEU A 26 10.50 -3.16 15.49
CA LEU A 26 9.07 -3.51 15.43
C LEU A 26 8.38 -3.46 16.81
N ASP A 27 9.04 -3.98 17.84
CA ASP A 27 8.55 -4.08 19.21
C ASP A 27 9.24 -3.11 20.18
N ALA A 28 10.17 -2.27 19.70
CA ALA A 28 11.04 -1.46 20.56
C ALA A 28 10.34 -0.24 21.21
N LYS A 29 9.26 0.27 20.59
CA LYS A 29 8.64 1.57 20.94
C LYS A 29 7.12 1.49 21.11
N VAL A 30 6.61 0.36 21.60
CA VAL A 30 5.17 0.14 21.76
C VAL A 30 4.53 1.17 22.70
N SER A 31 5.20 1.57 23.79
CA SER A 31 4.68 2.59 24.71
C SER A 31 4.54 3.97 24.03
N GLU A 32 5.56 4.38 23.27
CA GLU A 32 5.52 5.64 22.52
C GLU A 32 4.37 5.63 21.49
N ALA A 33 4.17 4.49 20.81
CA ALA A 33 3.05 4.34 19.87
C ALA A 33 1.69 4.49 20.58
N GLN A 34 1.53 3.95 21.79
CA GLN A 34 0.31 4.12 22.58
C GLN A 34 0.06 5.57 22.99
N GLU A 35 1.10 6.32 23.32
CA GLU A 35 0.99 7.75 23.63
C GLU A 35 0.50 8.57 22.43
N ILE A 36 0.95 8.23 21.22
CA ILE A 36 0.47 8.84 19.97
C ILE A 36 -1.03 8.58 19.81
N TYR A 37 -1.49 7.34 20.01
CA TYR A 37 -2.93 7.03 19.95
C TYR A 37 -3.75 7.81 20.98
N ASN A 38 -3.25 7.92 22.21
CA ASN A 38 -3.92 8.70 23.25
C ASN A 38 -3.97 10.19 22.92
N ALA A 39 -2.96 10.73 22.23
CA ALA A 39 -2.95 12.12 21.78
C ALA A 39 -4.00 12.35 20.68
N ILE A 40 -4.15 11.41 19.74
CA ILE A 40 -5.18 11.45 18.70
C ILE A 40 -6.58 11.40 19.32
N ASP A 41 -6.81 10.53 20.31
CA ASP A 41 -8.07 10.43 21.03
C ASP A 41 -8.44 11.72 21.78
N LYS A 42 -7.46 12.38 22.42
CA LYS A 42 -7.65 13.69 23.05
C LYS A 42 -8.08 14.80 22.09
N LEU A 43 -7.79 14.66 20.80
CA LEU A 43 -8.26 15.59 19.75
C LEU A 43 -9.68 15.28 19.29
N GLY A 44 -10.34 14.26 19.86
CA GLY A 44 -11.67 13.81 19.48
C GLY A 44 -11.69 12.98 18.19
N ILE A 45 -10.53 12.49 17.74
CA ILE A 45 -10.41 11.67 16.53
C ILE A 45 -10.52 10.20 16.93
N GLU A 46 -11.59 9.55 16.50
CA GLU A 46 -11.78 8.11 16.69
C GLU A 46 -10.91 7.32 15.69
N TRP A 47 -9.69 6.95 16.09
CA TRP A 47 -8.75 6.25 15.20
C TRP A 47 -9.27 4.90 14.66
N SER A 48 -10.05 4.16 15.46
CA SER A 48 -10.71 2.92 15.01
C SER A 48 -11.64 3.18 13.83
N CYS A 49 -12.34 4.31 13.83
CA CYS A 49 -13.26 4.69 12.78
C CYS A 49 -12.52 5.05 11.48
N VAL A 50 -11.29 5.58 11.56
CA VAL A 50 -10.46 5.89 10.38
C VAL A 50 -10.20 4.64 9.55
N GLY A 51 -9.80 3.53 10.19
CA GLY A 51 -9.54 2.27 9.50
C GLY A 51 -10.80 1.57 8.96
N SER A 52 -11.96 1.83 9.58
CA SER A 52 -13.26 1.32 9.14
C SER A 52 -14.01 2.26 8.21
N GLN A 53 -13.37 3.36 7.76
CA GLN A 53 -13.98 4.30 6.82
C GLN A 53 -14.27 3.59 5.49
N PRO A 54 -15.53 3.55 5.03
CA PRO A 54 -15.89 2.99 3.73
C PRO A 54 -15.14 3.65 2.55
N GLN A 55 -14.69 4.89 2.75
CA GLN A 55 -13.92 5.67 1.78
C GLN A 55 -12.61 4.97 1.43
N LEU A 56 -11.81 4.56 2.43
CA LEU A 56 -10.53 3.87 2.19
C LEU A 56 -10.74 2.54 1.45
N GLU A 57 -11.74 1.76 1.83
CA GLU A 57 -12.08 0.51 1.14
C GLU A 57 -12.52 0.76 -0.31
N SER A 58 -13.38 1.77 -0.52
CA SER A 58 -13.88 2.12 -1.85
C SER A 58 -12.78 2.64 -2.77
N GLU A 59 -11.84 3.44 -2.25
CA GLU A 59 -10.69 3.97 -2.99
C GLU A 59 -9.73 2.84 -3.38
N VAL A 60 -9.49 1.89 -2.47
CA VAL A 60 -8.68 0.70 -2.77
C VAL A 60 -9.35 -0.16 -3.84
N LEU A 61 -10.66 -0.40 -3.72
CA LEU A 61 -11.40 -1.22 -4.69
C LEU A 61 -11.46 -0.57 -6.08
N ASP A 62 -11.68 0.74 -6.14
CA ASP A 62 -11.69 1.52 -7.38
C ASP A 62 -10.31 1.52 -8.05
N SER A 63 -9.24 1.74 -7.28
CA SER A 63 -7.85 1.66 -7.78
C SER A 63 -7.51 0.28 -8.36
N PHE A 64 -7.97 -0.79 -7.69
CA PHE A 64 -7.76 -2.15 -8.14
C PHE A 64 -8.54 -2.43 -9.44
N THR A 65 -9.81 -2.02 -9.50
CA THR A 65 -10.68 -2.18 -10.68
C THR A 65 -10.09 -1.45 -11.89
N LYS A 66 -9.68 -0.20 -11.72
CA LYS A 66 -9.02 0.59 -12.78
C LYS A 66 -7.73 -0.05 -13.26
N SER A 67 -6.96 -0.66 -12.36
CA SER A 67 -5.72 -1.38 -12.73
C SER A 67 -6.04 -2.62 -13.56
N PHE A 68 -7.10 -3.35 -13.22
CA PHE A 68 -7.56 -4.51 -13.98
C PHE A 68 -8.09 -4.14 -15.37
N ASP A 69 -8.91 -3.09 -15.46
CA ASP A 69 -9.44 -2.58 -16.73
C ASP A 69 -8.32 -2.17 -17.69
N LYS A 70 -7.24 -1.56 -17.18
CA LYS A 70 -6.05 -1.25 -17.99
C LYS A 70 -5.41 -2.50 -18.58
N VAL A 71 -5.31 -3.57 -17.79
CA VAL A 71 -4.76 -4.86 -18.28
C VAL A 71 -5.65 -5.44 -19.37
N LEU A 72 -6.97 -5.46 -19.17
CA LEU A 72 -7.92 -5.92 -20.19
C LEU A 72 -7.82 -5.10 -21.47
N GLN A 73 -7.74 -3.77 -21.36
CA GLN A 73 -7.59 -2.89 -22.51
C GLN A 73 -6.28 -3.15 -23.26
N CYS A 74 -5.16 -3.36 -22.55
CA CYS A 74 -3.89 -3.74 -23.16
C CYS A 74 -3.99 -5.07 -23.93
N LEU A 75 -4.67 -6.07 -23.37
CA LEU A 75 -4.88 -7.37 -24.03
C LEU A 75 -5.76 -7.24 -25.28
N GLN A 76 -6.87 -6.50 -25.19
CA GLN A 76 -7.75 -6.23 -26.34
C GLN A 76 -7.03 -5.49 -27.46
N ASN A 77 -6.21 -4.49 -27.13
CA ASN A 77 -5.42 -3.74 -28.09
C ASN A 77 -4.39 -4.64 -28.81
N LYS A 78 -3.71 -5.53 -28.06
CA LYS A 78 -2.81 -6.53 -28.65
C LYS A 78 -3.56 -7.49 -29.57
N ALA A 79 -4.69 -8.05 -29.14
CA ALA A 79 -5.50 -8.96 -29.95
C ALA A 79 -5.94 -8.32 -31.27
N LYS A 80 -6.43 -7.07 -31.23
CA LYS A 80 -6.78 -6.30 -32.43
C LYS A 80 -5.57 -6.10 -33.34
N SER A 81 -4.41 -5.70 -32.79
CA SER A 81 -3.19 -5.51 -33.59
C SER A 81 -2.71 -6.78 -34.30
N CYS A 82 -2.84 -7.96 -33.68
CA CYS A 82 -2.51 -9.24 -34.31
C CYS A 82 -3.48 -9.60 -35.45
N GLN A 83 -4.74 -9.15 -35.40
CA GLN A 83 -5.74 -9.42 -36.43
C GLN A 83 -5.50 -8.62 -37.72
N PHE A 84 -4.80 -7.48 -37.64
CA PHE A 84 -4.43 -6.65 -38.79
C PHE A 84 -3.16 -7.14 -39.52
N ILE A 85 -2.35 -8.02 -38.92
CA ILE A 85 -1.10 -8.52 -39.52
C ILE A 85 -1.37 -9.74 -40.44
N THR A 86 -2.58 -10.30 -40.42
CA THR A 86 -2.96 -11.49 -41.21
C THR A 86 -3.72 -11.16 -42.51
N LEU A 87 -3.48 -9.98 -43.11
CA LEU A 87 -4.00 -9.61 -44.44
C LEU A 87 -2.87 -9.29 -45.41
#